data_AF-A0AAD5MBJ4-F1
#
_entry.id   AF-A0AAD5MBJ4-F1
#
_cell.length_a   1.000
_cell.length_b   1.000
_cell.length_c   1.000
_cell.angle_alpha   90.00
_cell.angle_beta   90.00
_cell.angle_gamma   90.00
#
_symmetry.space_group_name_H-M   'P 1'
#
loop_
_entity.id
_entity.type
_entity.pdbx_description
1 polymer ?
#
loop_
_entity_poly.entity_id
_entity_poly.type
_entity_poly.pdbx_seq_one_letter_code
_entity_poly.pdbx_strand_id
1 'polypeptide(L)'
;MSAIRKGVQRQLFQTDDERLLAILHVVRVDGRKKKRPTFFCLAVTIEHPISVRLYFVKGEKDDTFKKKARFYLRDVKEVDGINPKKALSEFHIVIGERRYSITASNPEEKDEFIRELYKLSAQYFPVQMPDFCNVSIPVDNREMSILPIEITDDGNTDFVHDYQPISAKEEADFRRLLAKGELTIGEADKFAEILSAQLQSLDGANIQSMMGSEVAVNQLLALLDGALEKVALLEKEIDICDGILSHVRNSVELIEEKDSLSAVERKNKDRLQQELTSFVTALDTVTDNHIRTLKEANLNDTGSIARCAEAARAVSQFWNGCISKPLLQMKAYEDRKP
;
A
#
# COMPACT_ATOMS: atom_id res chain seq x y z
N MET A 1 -36.38 -0.99 -5.97
CA MET A 1 -35.00 -0.61 -6.36
C MET A 1 -34.83 -0.23 -7.84
N SER A 2 -35.46 -0.91 -8.81
CA SER A 2 -35.27 -0.63 -10.27
C SER A 2 -35.60 0.81 -10.71
N ALA A 3 -36.67 1.42 -10.16
CA ALA A 3 -37.04 2.81 -10.48
C ALA A 3 -36.01 3.83 -9.96
N ILE A 4 -35.55 3.65 -8.72
CA ILE A 4 -34.50 4.50 -8.09
C ILE A 4 -33.18 4.33 -8.84
N ARG A 5 -32.80 3.10 -9.20
CA ARG A 5 -31.62 2.81 -10.03
C ARG A 5 -31.66 3.56 -11.36
N LYS A 6 -32.80 3.55 -12.06
CA LYS A 6 -32.99 4.29 -13.32
C LYS A 6 -32.96 5.81 -13.12
N GLY A 7 -33.53 6.33 -12.03
CA GLY A 7 -33.49 7.75 -11.68
C GLY A 7 -32.07 8.24 -11.40
N VAL A 8 -31.34 7.51 -10.56
CA VAL A 8 -29.94 7.81 -10.22
C VAL A 8 -29.03 7.68 -11.44
N GLN A 9 -29.20 6.66 -12.29
CA GLN A 9 -28.45 6.51 -13.54
C GLN A 9 -28.64 7.73 -14.45
N ARG A 10 -29.89 8.12 -14.74
CA ARG A 10 -30.17 9.25 -15.64
C ARG A 10 -29.72 10.60 -15.09
N GLN A 11 -29.90 10.83 -13.78
CA GLN A 11 -29.64 12.15 -13.18
C GLN A 11 -28.16 12.40 -12.86
N LEU A 12 -27.36 11.37 -12.59
CA LEU A 12 -26.00 11.55 -12.05
C LEU A 12 -24.87 10.84 -12.80
N PHE A 13 -25.17 9.74 -13.50
CA PHE A 13 -24.14 8.89 -14.10
C PHE A 13 -24.15 8.99 -15.62
N GLN A 14 -25.33 9.12 -16.23
CA GLN A 14 -25.47 9.34 -17.67
C GLN A 14 -24.98 10.73 -18.11
N THR A 15 -24.96 11.73 -17.22
CA THR A 15 -24.36 13.05 -17.49
C THR A 15 -22.84 13.05 -17.44
N ASP A 16 -22.27 12.03 -16.78
CA ASP A 16 -20.84 11.95 -16.47
C ASP A 16 -20.15 10.82 -17.27
N ASP A 17 -20.81 10.29 -18.31
CA ASP A 17 -20.38 9.13 -19.11
C ASP A 17 -20.03 7.89 -18.27
N GLU A 18 -20.78 7.68 -17.20
CA GLU A 18 -20.64 6.58 -16.25
C GLU A 18 -21.87 5.64 -16.27
N ARG A 19 -21.62 4.34 -16.12
CA ARG A 19 -22.62 3.28 -16.01
C ARG A 19 -22.68 2.74 -14.59
N LEU A 20 -23.85 2.85 -13.94
CA LEU A 20 -24.13 2.31 -12.60
C LEU A 20 -24.34 0.79 -12.65
N LEU A 21 -23.45 0.05 -12.00
CA LEU A 21 -23.49 -1.41 -11.93
C LEU A 21 -24.22 -1.92 -10.70
N ALA A 22 -23.90 -1.35 -9.51
CA ALA A 22 -24.57 -1.72 -8.27
C ALA A 22 -24.99 -0.48 -7.47
N ILE A 23 -26.12 -0.60 -6.76
CA ILE A 23 -26.65 0.41 -5.87
C ILE A 23 -27.08 -0.23 -4.57
N LEU A 24 -26.59 0.31 -3.46
CA LEU A 24 -26.87 -0.18 -2.12
C LEU A 24 -27.56 0.91 -1.31
N HIS A 25 -28.71 0.61 -0.71
CA HIS A 25 -29.36 1.56 0.18
C HIS A 25 -28.77 1.50 1.59
N VAL A 26 -28.24 2.63 2.08
CA VAL A 26 -27.49 2.72 3.34
C VAL A 26 -28.33 3.37 4.44
N VAL A 27 -28.56 2.64 5.52
CA VAL A 27 -29.35 3.05 6.70
C VAL A 27 -28.47 3.72 7.76
N ARG A 28 -27.27 3.17 8.00
CA ARG A 28 -26.29 3.71 8.96
C ARG A 28 -24.89 3.72 8.35
N VAL A 29 -24.11 4.75 8.71
CA VAL A 29 -22.68 4.81 8.43
C VAL A 29 -21.97 5.20 9.72
N ASP A 30 -20.97 4.42 10.13
CA ASP A 30 -20.20 4.58 11.36
C ASP A 30 -21.11 4.65 12.60
N GLY A 31 -22.07 3.74 12.69
CA GLY A 31 -23.09 3.70 13.76
C GLY A 31 -24.14 4.82 13.73
N ARG A 32 -24.01 5.83 12.85
CA ARG A 32 -24.94 6.97 12.78
C ARG A 32 -26.05 6.75 11.76
N LYS A 33 -27.30 6.72 12.22
CA LYS A 33 -28.50 6.64 11.35
C LYS A 33 -28.61 7.88 10.48
N LYS A 34 -28.78 7.69 9.16
CA LYS A 34 -28.94 8.80 8.21
C LYS A 34 -30.39 9.27 8.20
N LYS A 35 -30.61 10.58 8.38
CA LYS A 35 -31.94 11.21 8.34
C LYS A 35 -32.54 11.31 6.93
N ARG A 36 -31.72 11.20 5.88
CA ARG A 36 -32.12 11.24 4.47
C ARG A 36 -31.64 9.96 3.77
N PRO A 37 -32.36 9.46 2.75
CA PRO A 37 -31.96 8.27 2.02
C PRO A 37 -30.56 8.49 1.44
N THR A 38 -29.67 7.55 1.73
CA THR A 38 -28.27 7.58 1.29
C THR A 38 -28.01 6.28 0.54
N PHE A 39 -27.42 6.37 -0.63
CA PHE A 39 -27.08 5.24 -1.47
C PHE A 39 -25.57 5.15 -1.63
N PHE A 40 -25.06 3.94 -1.70
CA PHE A 40 -23.70 3.64 -2.06
C PHE A 40 -23.70 3.00 -3.45
N CYS A 41 -23.10 3.71 -4.39
CA CYS A 41 -23.20 3.41 -5.81
C CYS A 41 -21.84 2.99 -6.35
N LEU A 42 -21.82 1.96 -7.19
CA LEU A 42 -20.66 1.48 -7.90
C LEU A 42 -20.85 1.72 -9.39
N ALA A 43 -20.01 2.55 -9.99
CA ALA A 43 -20.12 2.97 -11.38
C ALA A 43 -18.80 2.81 -12.13
N VAL A 44 -18.90 2.66 -13.45
CA VAL A 44 -17.76 2.44 -14.36
C VAL A 44 -17.86 3.42 -15.52
N THR A 45 -16.76 4.06 -15.92
CA THR A 45 -16.74 4.95 -17.08
C THR A 45 -16.95 4.17 -18.37
N ILE A 46 -17.71 4.74 -19.31
CA ILE A 46 -18.01 4.14 -20.62
C ILE A 46 -16.85 4.39 -21.58
N GLU A 47 -16.18 5.55 -21.47
CA GLU A 47 -15.01 5.91 -22.27
C GLU A 47 -13.69 5.41 -21.66
N HIS A 48 -12.71 5.15 -22.54
CA HIS A 48 -11.38 4.70 -22.17
C HIS A 48 -10.53 5.90 -21.69
N PRO A 49 -9.78 5.78 -20.57
CA PRO A 49 -9.53 4.57 -19.79
C PRO A 49 -10.71 4.19 -18.86
N ILE A 50 -11.11 2.91 -18.90
CA ILE A 50 -12.16 2.37 -18.05
C ILE A 50 -11.76 2.50 -16.58
N SER A 51 -12.53 3.26 -15.83
CA SER A 51 -12.27 3.57 -14.42
C SER A 51 -13.46 3.18 -13.57
N VAL A 52 -13.24 2.36 -12.54
CA VAL A 52 -14.26 1.98 -11.56
C VAL A 52 -14.25 2.94 -10.37
N ARG A 53 -15.41 3.51 -10.03
CA ARG A 53 -15.59 4.54 -9.01
C ARG A 53 -16.75 4.21 -8.08
N LEU A 54 -16.58 4.57 -6.81
CA LEU A 54 -17.56 4.41 -5.74
C LEU A 54 -18.08 5.79 -5.31
N TYR A 55 -19.39 5.91 -5.11
CA TYR A 55 -20.02 7.17 -4.77
C TYR A 55 -20.99 7.03 -3.60
N PHE A 56 -20.88 7.92 -2.61
CA PHE A 56 -21.98 8.16 -1.67
C PHE A 56 -22.94 9.16 -2.29
N VAL A 57 -24.15 8.72 -2.60
CA VAL A 57 -25.22 9.55 -3.16
C VAL A 57 -26.24 9.83 -2.06
N LYS A 58 -26.62 11.10 -1.89
CA LYS A 58 -27.65 11.50 -0.93
C LYS A 58 -28.89 11.98 -1.67
N GLY A 59 -30.06 11.51 -1.26
CA GLY A 59 -31.33 12.06 -1.73
C GLY A 59 -31.62 13.43 -1.09
N GLU A 60 -32.05 14.39 -1.89
CA GLU A 60 -32.61 15.67 -1.47
C GLU A 60 -34.14 15.67 -1.55
N LYS A 61 -34.76 16.85 -1.37
CA LYS A 61 -36.21 17.00 -1.58
C LYS A 61 -36.47 16.99 -3.10
N ASP A 62 -37.63 16.48 -3.51
CA ASP A 62 -38.08 16.38 -4.91
C ASP A 62 -37.36 15.33 -5.77
N ASP A 63 -37.00 14.18 -5.18
CA ASP A 63 -36.45 13.02 -5.90
C ASP A 63 -35.16 13.32 -6.71
N THR A 64 -34.42 14.34 -6.22
CA THR A 64 -33.12 14.74 -6.73
C THR A 64 -32.00 14.07 -5.93
N PHE A 65 -30.94 13.66 -6.63
CA PHE A 65 -29.80 12.98 -6.04
C PHE A 65 -28.52 13.82 -6.18
N LYS A 66 -27.66 13.84 -5.15
CA LYS A 66 -26.36 14.53 -5.19
C LYS A 66 -25.21 13.63 -4.75
N LYS A 67 -24.11 13.63 -5.51
CA LYS A 67 -22.84 12.95 -5.16
C LYS A 67 -22.21 13.69 -3.97
N LYS A 68 -22.08 13.02 -2.83
CA LYS A 68 -21.50 13.57 -1.59
C LYS A 68 -19.99 13.30 -1.49
N ALA A 69 -19.56 12.11 -1.90
CA ALA A 69 -18.16 11.72 -1.90
C ALA A 69 -17.91 10.78 -3.07
N ARG A 70 -16.71 10.88 -3.64
CA ARG A 70 -16.20 10.01 -4.71
C ARG A 70 -14.96 9.27 -4.18
N PHE A 71 -14.85 7.99 -4.50
CA PHE A 71 -13.67 7.18 -4.23
C PHE A 71 -13.32 6.37 -5.47
N TYR A 72 -12.04 6.07 -5.65
CA TYR A 72 -11.60 5.18 -6.71
C TYR A 72 -11.55 3.75 -6.18
N LEU A 73 -11.83 2.76 -7.04
CA LEU A 73 -11.72 1.36 -6.65
C LEU A 73 -10.29 1.01 -6.20
N ARG A 74 -9.27 1.63 -6.79
CA ARG A 74 -7.85 1.48 -6.41
C ARG A 74 -7.55 1.85 -4.94
N ASP A 75 -8.39 2.67 -4.33
CA ASP A 75 -8.18 3.11 -2.95
C ASP A 75 -8.81 2.11 -1.96
N VAL A 76 -9.63 1.16 -2.43
CA VAL A 76 -10.25 0.15 -1.59
C VAL A 76 -9.21 -0.91 -1.23
N LYS A 77 -8.93 -1.07 0.06
CA LYS A 77 -7.94 -2.04 0.57
C LYS A 77 -8.59 -3.31 1.10
N GLU A 78 -9.67 -3.18 1.85
CA GLU A 78 -10.30 -4.31 2.53
C GLU A 78 -11.84 -4.14 2.52
N VAL A 79 -12.55 -5.24 2.32
CA VAL A 79 -14.00 -5.35 2.41
C VAL A 79 -14.33 -6.52 3.33
N ASP A 80 -14.79 -6.24 4.54
CA ASP A 80 -15.13 -7.22 5.56
C ASP A 80 -16.65 -7.35 5.72
N GLY A 81 -17.20 -8.50 5.33
CA GLY A 81 -18.62 -8.84 5.41
C GLY A 81 -19.13 -9.13 6.82
N ILE A 82 -18.26 -9.07 7.84
CA ILE A 82 -18.45 -9.38 9.27
C ILE A 82 -18.73 -10.86 9.51
N ASN A 83 -19.73 -11.44 8.84
CA ASN A 83 -20.08 -12.84 9.01
C ASN A 83 -20.71 -13.43 7.73
N PRO A 84 -20.09 -14.46 7.11
CA PRO A 84 -20.63 -15.09 5.91
C PRO A 84 -21.81 -16.03 6.22
N LYS A 85 -21.97 -16.48 7.47
CA LYS A 85 -22.99 -17.46 7.88
C LYS A 85 -24.25 -16.83 8.47
N LYS A 86 -24.21 -15.54 8.82
CA LYS A 86 -25.37 -14.81 9.37
C LYS A 86 -25.76 -13.69 8.40
N ALA A 87 -27.04 -13.60 8.06
CA ALA A 87 -27.61 -12.56 7.21
C ALA A 87 -27.61 -11.19 7.91
N LEU A 88 -26.42 -10.61 8.11
CA LEU A 88 -26.23 -9.29 8.67
C LEU A 88 -26.20 -8.26 7.55
N SER A 89 -26.95 -7.18 7.69
CA SER A 89 -26.93 -6.06 6.74
C SER A 89 -25.73 -5.12 6.93
N GLU A 90 -24.80 -5.42 7.85
CA GLU A 90 -23.62 -4.59 8.12
C GLU A 90 -22.36 -5.18 7.49
N PHE A 91 -21.49 -4.32 6.97
CA PHE A 91 -20.15 -4.65 6.47
C PHE A 91 -19.20 -3.47 6.72
N HIS A 92 -17.90 -3.76 6.74
CA HIS A 92 -16.84 -2.77 6.81
C HIS A 92 -16.12 -2.66 5.47
N ILE A 93 -15.78 -1.43 5.09
CA ILE A 93 -14.95 -1.18 3.91
C ILE A 93 -13.85 -0.19 4.29
N VAL A 94 -12.61 -0.52 3.96
CA VAL A 94 -11.43 0.31 4.18
C VAL A 94 -11.06 0.95 2.85
N ILE A 95 -11.15 2.28 2.79
CA ILE A 95 -10.80 3.08 1.62
C ILE A 95 -9.65 4.02 2.02
N GLY A 96 -8.47 3.82 1.45
CA GLY A 96 -7.23 4.53 1.77
C GLY A 96 -6.76 4.23 3.18
N GLU A 97 -6.94 5.21 4.08
CA GLU A 97 -6.61 5.10 5.52
C GLU A 97 -7.86 5.08 6.40
N ARG A 98 -9.06 5.18 5.81
CA ARG A 98 -10.30 5.32 6.56
C ARG A 98 -11.16 4.05 6.48
N ARG A 99 -11.53 3.52 7.64
CA ARG A 99 -12.51 2.44 7.78
C ARG A 99 -13.93 3.02 7.88
N TYR A 100 -14.84 2.50 7.07
CA TYR A 100 -16.27 2.83 7.10
C TYR A 100 -17.06 1.59 7.53
N SER A 101 -17.86 1.72 8.59
CA SER A 101 -18.90 0.72 8.93
C SER A 101 -20.20 1.12 8.23
N ILE A 102 -20.71 0.28 7.33
CA ILE A 102 -21.90 0.57 6.53
C ILE A 102 -22.97 -0.48 6.84
N THR A 103 -24.15 -0.01 7.23
CA THR A 103 -25.34 -0.86 7.40
C THR A 103 -26.30 -0.63 6.23
N ALA A 104 -26.46 -1.65 5.40
CA ALA A 104 -27.43 -1.73 4.33
C ALA A 104 -28.86 -1.86 4.86
N SER A 105 -29.84 -1.55 4.00
CA SER A 105 -31.26 -1.80 4.29
C SER A 105 -31.56 -3.29 4.36
N ASN A 106 -31.06 -4.04 3.38
CA ASN A 106 -31.34 -5.45 3.21
C ASN A 106 -30.02 -6.23 3.12
N PRO A 107 -29.94 -7.44 3.71
CA PRO A 107 -28.73 -8.27 3.63
C PRO A 107 -28.48 -8.77 2.20
N GLU A 108 -29.54 -9.04 1.42
CA GLU A 108 -29.42 -9.44 0.02
C GLU A 108 -28.79 -8.36 -0.86
N GLU A 109 -29.18 -7.08 -0.66
CA GLU A 109 -28.59 -5.95 -1.39
C GLU A 109 -27.11 -5.79 -1.05
N LYS A 110 -26.74 -6.03 0.22
CA LYS A 110 -25.34 -6.04 0.66
C LYS A 110 -24.55 -7.10 -0.09
N ASP A 111 -25.06 -8.32 -0.15
CA ASP A 111 -24.38 -9.45 -0.81
C ASP A 111 -24.29 -9.25 -2.32
N GLU A 112 -25.33 -8.71 -2.96
CA GLU A 112 -25.29 -8.33 -4.38
C GLU A 112 -24.25 -7.24 -4.64
N PHE A 113 -24.21 -6.21 -3.81
CA PHE A 113 -23.23 -5.12 -3.93
C PHE A 113 -21.78 -5.62 -3.76
N ILE A 114 -21.52 -6.44 -2.75
CA ILE A 114 -20.20 -7.02 -2.50
C ILE A 114 -19.78 -7.94 -3.66
N ARG A 115 -20.71 -8.73 -4.20
CA ARG A 115 -20.44 -9.61 -5.36
C ARG A 115 -20.06 -8.82 -6.60
N GLU A 116 -20.79 -7.75 -6.90
CA GLU A 116 -20.46 -6.89 -8.05
C GLU A 116 -19.14 -6.13 -7.82
N LEU A 117 -18.87 -5.69 -6.58
CA LEU A 117 -17.58 -5.09 -6.23
C LEU A 117 -16.43 -6.08 -6.45
N TYR A 118 -16.59 -7.33 -6.02
CA TYR A 118 -15.61 -8.41 -6.21
C TYR A 118 -15.35 -8.70 -7.70
N LYS A 119 -16.41 -8.80 -8.52
CA LYS A 119 -16.29 -9.01 -9.96
C LYS A 119 -15.48 -7.90 -10.62
N LEU A 120 -15.76 -6.64 -10.28
CA LEU A 120 -15.04 -5.50 -10.85
C LEU A 120 -13.60 -5.40 -10.35
N SER A 121 -13.33 -5.71 -9.08
CA SER A 121 -11.95 -5.76 -8.60
C SER A 121 -11.16 -6.86 -9.28
N ALA A 122 -11.75 -8.06 -9.47
CA ALA A 122 -11.09 -9.15 -10.20
C ALA A 122 -10.88 -8.83 -11.68
N GLN A 123 -11.84 -8.13 -12.32
CA GLN A 123 -11.78 -7.79 -13.74
C GLN A 123 -10.77 -6.67 -14.05
N TYR A 124 -10.74 -5.60 -13.24
CA TYR A 124 -9.97 -4.38 -13.55
C TYR A 124 -8.73 -4.18 -12.68
N PHE A 125 -8.62 -4.85 -11.53
CA PHE A 125 -7.51 -4.74 -10.59
C PHE A 125 -7.03 -6.11 -10.06
N PRO A 126 -6.66 -7.08 -10.93
CA PRO A 126 -6.28 -8.42 -10.48
C PRO A 126 -4.99 -8.46 -9.63
N VAL A 127 -4.09 -7.46 -9.79
CA VAL A 127 -2.81 -7.38 -9.05
C VAL A 127 -2.94 -6.60 -7.74
N GLN A 128 -3.86 -5.64 -7.64
CA GLN A 128 -4.13 -4.84 -6.44
C GLN A 128 -5.55 -5.09 -5.94
N MET A 129 -5.91 -6.37 -5.89
CA MET A 129 -7.24 -6.78 -5.48
C MET A 129 -7.45 -6.46 -3.99
N PRO A 130 -8.57 -5.83 -3.60
CA PRO A 130 -8.88 -5.60 -2.19
C PRO A 130 -9.05 -6.94 -1.46
N ASP A 131 -8.67 -6.98 -0.18
CA ASP A 131 -8.87 -8.16 0.67
C ASP A 131 -10.36 -8.29 1.02
N PHE A 132 -10.98 -9.40 0.62
CA PHE A 132 -12.37 -9.70 0.92
C PHE A 132 -12.46 -10.69 2.10
N CYS A 133 -12.78 -10.18 3.28
CA CYS A 133 -12.87 -10.95 4.52
C CYS A 133 -14.34 -11.27 4.85
N ASN A 134 -14.63 -12.46 5.38
CA ASN A 134 -15.96 -12.83 5.92
C ASN A 134 -17.16 -12.60 4.99
N VAL A 135 -16.94 -12.68 3.67
CA VAL A 135 -17.98 -12.53 2.65
C VAL A 135 -18.25 -13.88 1.98
N SER A 136 -19.51 -14.18 1.73
CA SER A 136 -19.92 -15.34 0.94
C SER A 136 -19.74 -15.00 -0.53
N ILE A 137 -18.49 -14.95 -0.98
CA ILE A 137 -18.18 -14.87 -2.41
C ILE A 137 -18.61 -16.21 -3.00
N PRO A 138 -19.57 -16.23 -3.96
CA PRO A 138 -19.72 -17.41 -4.79
C PRO A 138 -18.38 -17.53 -5.52
N VAL A 139 -17.58 -18.52 -5.13
CA VAL A 139 -16.53 -19.02 -6.01
C VAL A 139 -17.30 -19.42 -7.26
N ASP A 140 -17.24 -18.60 -8.29
CA ASP A 140 -17.74 -18.93 -9.62
C ASP A 140 -16.78 -20.03 -10.10
N ASN A 141 -16.98 -21.23 -9.56
CA ASN A 141 -16.60 -22.46 -10.23
C ASN A 141 -17.29 -22.32 -11.57
N ARG A 142 -16.51 -22.01 -12.61
CA ARG A 142 -16.87 -22.36 -13.97
C ARG A 142 -17.07 -23.88 -13.94
N GLU A 143 -18.27 -24.33 -13.62
CA GLU A 143 -18.71 -25.67 -13.92
C GLU A 143 -18.80 -25.75 -15.44
N MET A 144 -17.64 -25.96 -16.08
CA MET A 144 -17.64 -26.81 -17.26
C MET A 144 -18.17 -28.15 -16.75
N SER A 145 -19.43 -28.43 -17.04
CA SER A 145 -20.03 -29.74 -16.87
C SER A 145 -19.37 -30.68 -17.89
N ILE A 146 -18.14 -31.09 -17.59
CA ILE A 146 -17.50 -32.20 -18.27
C ILE A 146 -18.09 -33.43 -17.58
N LEU A 147 -19.11 -34.02 -18.21
CA LEU A 147 -19.48 -35.39 -17.91
C LEU A 147 -18.21 -36.23 -18.12
N PRO A 148 -17.78 -37.04 -17.14
CA PRO A 148 -16.69 -37.98 -17.36
C PRO A 148 -17.13 -38.93 -18.48
N ILE A 149 -16.42 -38.90 -19.61
CA ILE A 149 -16.46 -40.00 -20.55
C ILE A 149 -15.64 -41.10 -19.86
N GLU A 150 -16.32 -42.08 -19.27
CA GLU A 150 -15.69 -43.31 -18.83
C GLU A 150 -15.18 -44.03 -20.07
N ILE A 151 -13.88 -43.89 -20.32
CA ILE A 151 -13.15 -44.75 -21.24
C ILE A 151 -12.90 -46.03 -20.44
N THR A 152 -13.82 -46.99 -20.52
CA THR A 152 -13.56 -48.35 -20.06
C THR A 152 -12.66 -49.04 -21.08
N ASP A 153 -11.38 -49.12 -20.71
CA ASP A 153 -10.40 -50.00 -21.34
C ASP A 153 -10.85 -51.45 -21.17
N ASP A 154 -10.73 -52.20 -22.26
CA ASP A 154 -11.34 -53.49 -22.52
C ASP A 154 -10.67 -54.60 -21.71
N GLY A 155 -11.45 -55.50 -21.09
CA GLY A 155 -10.85 -56.64 -20.39
C GLY A 155 -11.68 -57.39 -19.36
N ASN A 156 -13.01 -57.52 -19.50
CA ASN A 156 -13.70 -58.76 -19.08
C ASN A 156 -15.18 -58.77 -19.51
N THR A 157 -15.50 -59.70 -20.40
CA THR A 157 -16.83 -60.22 -20.71
C THR A 157 -17.55 -60.73 -19.45
N ASP A 158 -18.58 -60.02 -18.99
CA ASP A 158 -19.93 -60.57 -18.68
C ASP A 158 -20.90 -59.50 -18.10
N PHE A 159 -20.94 -58.30 -18.69
CA PHE A 159 -22.04 -57.39 -18.41
C PHE A 159 -23.21 -57.70 -19.35
N VAL A 160 -24.18 -58.45 -18.83
CA VAL A 160 -25.55 -58.42 -19.33
C VAL A 160 -26.02 -56.98 -19.15
N HIS A 161 -25.84 -56.16 -20.18
CA HIS A 161 -26.56 -54.89 -20.28
C HIS A 161 -28.04 -55.26 -20.36
N ASP A 162 -28.75 -55.11 -19.25
CA ASP A 162 -30.21 -55.02 -19.29
C ASP A 162 -30.56 -53.97 -20.35
N TYR A 163 -31.33 -54.40 -21.36
CA TYR A 163 -31.74 -53.53 -22.46
C TYR A 163 -32.43 -52.31 -21.87
N GLN A 164 -31.76 -51.16 -21.92
CA GLN A 164 -32.33 -49.89 -21.51
C GLN A 164 -33.13 -49.36 -22.71
N PRO A 165 -34.48 -49.31 -22.63
CA PRO A 165 -35.26 -48.77 -23.72
C PRO A 165 -34.90 -47.30 -23.93
N ILE A 166 -34.68 -46.94 -25.20
CA ILE A 166 -34.36 -45.59 -25.66
C ILE A 166 -35.41 -44.63 -25.08
N SER A 167 -34.96 -43.57 -24.42
CA SER A 167 -35.85 -42.55 -23.88
C SER A 167 -36.62 -41.88 -25.01
N ALA A 168 -37.89 -41.52 -24.77
CA ALA A 168 -38.68 -40.77 -25.75
C ALA A 168 -37.99 -39.48 -26.23
N LYS A 169 -37.10 -38.92 -25.41
CA LYS A 169 -36.27 -37.75 -25.75
C LYS A 169 -35.14 -38.12 -26.73
N GLU A 170 -34.46 -39.23 -26.48
CA GLU A 170 -33.39 -39.75 -27.34
C GLU A 170 -33.94 -40.22 -28.69
N GLU A 171 -35.12 -40.85 -28.70
CA GLU A 171 -35.80 -41.25 -29.93
C GLU A 171 -36.22 -40.02 -30.76
N ALA A 172 -36.67 -38.94 -30.12
CA ALA A 172 -36.98 -37.69 -30.79
C ALA A 172 -35.72 -37.01 -31.37
N ASP A 173 -34.62 -36.99 -30.62
CA ASP A 173 -33.35 -36.44 -31.09
C ASP A 173 -32.76 -37.28 -32.23
N PHE A 174 -32.86 -38.60 -32.16
CA PHE A 174 -32.43 -39.51 -33.24
C PHE A 174 -33.25 -39.31 -34.53
N ARG A 175 -34.58 -39.20 -34.42
CA ARG A 175 -35.44 -38.86 -35.57
C ARG A 175 -35.10 -37.49 -36.15
N ARG A 176 -34.77 -36.51 -35.31
CA ARG A 176 -34.36 -35.18 -35.76
C ARG A 176 -33.01 -35.21 -36.49
N LEU A 177 -32.09 -36.07 -36.05
CA LEU A 177 -30.78 -36.27 -36.69
C LEU A 177 -30.94 -36.95 -38.07
N LEU A 178 -31.77 -37.99 -38.16
CA LEU A 178 -32.12 -38.65 -39.42
C LEU A 178 -32.80 -37.69 -40.40
N ALA A 179 -33.73 -36.86 -39.92
CA ALA A 179 -34.39 -35.85 -40.73
C ALA A 179 -33.42 -34.78 -41.25
N LYS A 180 -32.43 -34.39 -40.44
CA LYS A 180 -31.39 -33.42 -40.83
C LYS A 180 -30.41 -34.01 -41.85
N GLY A 181 -30.24 -35.33 -41.88
CA GLY A 181 -29.44 -36.05 -42.87
C GLY A 181 -30.20 -36.53 -44.10
N GLU A 182 -31.51 -36.25 -44.22
CA GLU A 182 -32.40 -36.80 -45.26
C GLU A 182 -32.36 -38.33 -45.38
N LEU A 183 -32.10 -39.04 -44.26
CA LEU A 183 -31.89 -40.48 -44.24
C LEU A 183 -33.11 -41.22 -43.72
N THR A 184 -33.39 -42.39 -44.31
CA THR A 184 -34.43 -43.31 -43.82
C THR A 184 -33.83 -44.36 -42.87
N ILE A 185 -34.68 -45.00 -42.04
CA ILE A 185 -34.27 -46.01 -41.03
C ILE A 185 -33.46 -47.18 -41.67
N GLY A 186 -33.54 -47.39 -42.99
CA GLY A 186 -32.79 -48.41 -43.73
C GLY A 186 -31.38 -48.00 -44.21
N GLU A 187 -30.95 -46.75 -44.01
CA GLU A 187 -29.67 -46.22 -44.53
C GLU A 187 -28.63 -46.01 -43.41
N ALA A 188 -28.54 -46.96 -42.47
CA ALA A 188 -27.67 -46.88 -41.30
C ALA A 188 -26.18 -46.71 -41.67
N ASP A 189 -25.72 -47.33 -42.75
CA ASP A 189 -24.32 -47.23 -43.19
C ASP A 189 -23.96 -45.81 -43.65
N LYS A 190 -24.85 -45.17 -44.41
CA LYS A 190 -24.68 -43.76 -44.84
C LYS A 190 -24.74 -42.81 -43.65
N PHE A 191 -25.59 -43.10 -42.66
CA PHE A 191 -25.66 -42.32 -41.43
C PHE A 191 -24.36 -42.42 -40.61
N ALA A 192 -23.79 -43.63 -40.50
CA ALA A 192 -22.52 -43.87 -39.82
C ALA A 192 -21.36 -43.14 -40.51
N GLU A 193 -21.32 -43.13 -41.85
CA GLU A 193 -20.31 -42.37 -42.61
C GLU A 193 -20.42 -40.86 -42.39
N ILE A 194 -21.64 -40.29 -42.41
CA ILE A 194 -21.85 -38.86 -42.15
C ILE A 194 -21.46 -38.51 -40.71
N LEU A 195 -21.82 -39.33 -39.73
CA LEU A 195 -21.47 -39.10 -38.34
C LEU A 195 -19.95 -39.20 -38.13
N SER A 196 -19.30 -40.17 -38.76
CA SER A 196 -17.84 -40.33 -38.71
C SER A 196 -17.12 -39.12 -39.32
N ALA A 197 -17.59 -38.63 -40.47
CA ALA A 197 -17.05 -37.42 -41.10
C ALA A 197 -17.27 -36.17 -40.23
N GLN A 198 -18.44 -36.02 -39.60
CA GLN A 198 -18.72 -34.92 -38.68
C GLN A 198 -17.87 -34.97 -37.42
N LEU A 199 -17.66 -36.17 -36.86
CA LEU A 199 -16.81 -36.39 -35.70
C LEU A 199 -15.36 -36.06 -36.03
N GLN A 200 -14.84 -36.50 -37.18
CA GLN A 200 -13.49 -36.17 -37.63
C GLN A 200 -13.31 -34.65 -37.85
N SER A 201 -14.31 -33.96 -38.41
CA SER A 201 -14.28 -32.51 -38.55
C SER A 201 -14.31 -31.79 -37.19
N LEU A 202 -15.06 -32.32 -36.23
CA LEU A 202 -15.19 -31.76 -34.89
C LEU A 202 -13.91 -31.98 -34.08
N ASP A 203 -13.28 -33.14 -34.22
CA ASP A 203 -11.97 -33.43 -33.64
C ASP A 203 -10.89 -32.51 -34.21
N GLY A 204 -10.91 -32.26 -35.52
CA GLY A 204 -10.02 -31.27 -36.15
C GLY A 204 -10.22 -29.87 -35.57
N ALA A 205 -11.48 -29.44 -35.40
CA ALA A 205 -11.80 -28.15 -34.80
C ALA A 205 -11.38 -28.07 -33.32
N ASN A 206 -11.55 -29.15 -32.55
CA ASN A 206 -11.16 -29.25 -31.15
C ASN A 206 -9.64 -29.16 -30.98
N ILE A 207 -8.88 -29.92 -31.78
CA ILE A 207 -7.41 -29.86 -31.77
C ILE A 207 -6.93 -28.45 -32.10
N GLN A 208 -7.52 -27.80 -33.10
CA GLN A 208 -7.13 -26.44 -33.48
C GLN A 208 -7.48 -25.40 -32.41
N SER A 209 -8.60 -25.57 -31.71
CA SER A 209 -8.99 -24.72 -30.57
C SER A 209 -8.06 -24.94 -29.36
N MET A 210 -7.66 -26.18 -29.10
CA MET A 210 -6.66 -26.52 -28.09
C MET A 210 -5.27 -25.97 -28.43
N MET A 211 -4.81 -26.09 -29.68
CA MET A 211 -3.54 -25.50 -30.10
C MET A 211 -3.57 -23.97 -29.98
N GLY A 212 -4.69 -23.33 -30.32
CA GLY A 212 -4.85 -21.88 -30.17
C GLY A 212 -4.76 -21.44 -28.71
N SER A 213 -5.36 -22.19 -27.78
CA SER A 213 -5.26 -21.90 -26.35
C SER A 213 -3.87 -22.17 -25.79
N GLU A 214 -3.21 -23.25 -26.21
CA GLU A 214 -1.83 -23.57 -25.81
C GLU A 214 -0.84 -22.48 -26.24
N VAL A 215 -0.95 -21.98 -27.49
CA VAL A 215 -0.10 -20.88 -27.98
C VAL A 215 -0.31 -19.61 -27.16
N ALA A 216 -1.56 -19.29 -26.80
CA ALA A 216 -1.86 -18.13 -25.97
C ALA A 216 -1.30 -18.28 -24.54
N VAL A 217 -1.38 -19.47 -23.95
CA VAL A 217 -0.78 -19.77 -22.63
C VAL A 217 0.74 -19.66 -22.69
N ASN A 218 1.38 -20.18 -23.73
CA ASN A 218 2.84 -20.07 -23.90
C ASN A 218 3.30 -18.62 -24.10
N GLN A 219 2.53 -17.80 -24.81
CA GLN A 219 2.80 -16.35 -24.91
C GLN A 219 2.68 -15.65 -23.55
N LEU A 220 1.68 -16.02 -22.75
CA LEU A 220 1.51 -15.48 -21.40
C LEU A 220 2.67 -15.87 -20.47
N LEU A 221 3.11 -17.13 -20.53
CA LEU A 221 4.28 -17.61 -19.78
C LEU A 221 5.55 -16.84 -20.16
N ALA A 222 5.80 -16.62 -21.46
CA ALA A 222 6.92 -15.83 -21.91
C ALA A 222 6.88 -14.37 -21.43
N LEU A 223 5.68 -13.76 -21.36
CA LEU A 223 5.50 -12.43 -20.78
C LEU A 223 5.76 -12.41 -19.28
N LEU A 224 5.34 -13.45 -18.55
CA LEU A 224 5.61 -13.62 -17.13
C LEU A 224 7.10 -13.77 -16.85
N ASP A 225 7.80 -14.59 -17.63
CA ASP A 225 9.25 -14.77 -17.52
C ASP A 225 9.99 -13.45 -17.77
N GLY A 226 9.58 -12.69 -18.79
CA GLY A 226 10.14 -11.35 -19.05
C GLY A 226 9.82 -10.34 -17.95
N ALA A 227 8.65 -10.43 -17.32
CA ALA A 227 8.31 -9.60 -16.16
C ALA A 227 9.17 -9.97 -14.94
N LEU A 228 9.39 -11.26 -14.71
CA LEU A 228 10.21 -11.78 -13.62
C LEU A 228 11.68 -11.33 -13.77
N GLU A 229 12.21 -11.36 -14.98
CA GLU A 229 13.55 -10.85 -15.27
C GLU A 229 13.67 -9.33 -15.01
N LYS A 230 12.65 -8.55 -15.38
CA LYS A 230 12.62 -7.12 -15.06
C LYS A 230 12.52 -6.84 -13.57
N VAL A 231 11.78 -7.65 -12.81
CA VAL A 231 11.72 -7.53 -11.34
C VAL A 231 13.09 -7.81 -10.73
N ALA A 232 13.81 -8.83 -11.21
CA ALA A 232 15.16 -9.13 -10.75
C ALA A 232 16.16 -8.00 -11.06
N LEU A 233 16.00 -7.30 -12.19
CA LEU A 233 16.79 -6.11 -12.50
C LEU A 233 16.47 -4.94 -11.57
N LEU A 234 15.19 -4.73 -11.27
CA LEU A 234 14.75 -3.70 -10.33
C LEU A 234 15.28 -3.96 -8.91
N GLU A 235 15.28 -5.22 -8.46
CA GLU A 235 15.89 -5.62 -7.18
C GLU A 235 17.37 -5.23 -7.11
N LYS A 236 18.15 -5.52 -8.16
CA LYS A 236 19.56 -5.10 -8.23
C LYS A 236 19.72 -3.59 -8.18
N GLU A 237 18.82 -2.83 -8.81
CA GLU A 237 18.87 -1.37 -8.77
C GLU A 237 18.54 -0.83 -7.36
N ILE A 238 17.61 -1.47 -6.66
CA ILE A 238 17.29 -1.18 -5.26
C ILE A 238 18.50 -1.49 -4.36
N ASP A 239 19.19 -2.61 -4.56
CA ASP A 239 20.40 -2.95 -3.80
C ASP A 239 21.51 -1.90 -3.97
N ILE A 240 21.67 -1.36 -5.18
CA ILE A 240 22.62 -0.28 -5.45
C ILE A 240 22.21 0.99 -4.70
N CYS A 241 20.91 1.33 -4.71
CA CYS A 241 20.39 2.48 -3.98
C CYS A 241 20.60 2.33 -2.47
N ASP A 242 20.36 1.14 -1.92
CA ASP A 242 20.57 0.85 -0.50
C ASP A 242 22.06 0.93 -0.13
N GLY A 243 22.95 0.46 -1.00
CA GLY A 243 24.40 0.63 -0.85
C GLY A 243 24.82 2.11 -0.80
N ILE A 244 24.26 2.94 -1.69
CA ILE A 244 24.51 4.39 -1.68
C ILE A 244 23.97 5.02 -0.40
N LEU A 245 22.75 4.68 0.02
CA LEU A 245 22.14 5.20 1.25
C LEU A 245 22.93 4.80 2.49
N SER A 246 23.45 3.58 2.54
CA SER A 246 24.35 3.10 3.60
C SER A 246 25.63 3.92 3.65
N HIS A 247 26.26 4.19 2.50
CA HIS A 247 27.45 5.04 2.44
C HIS A 247 27.15 6.48 2.89
N VAL A 248 26.03 7.06 2.46
CA VAL A 248 25.59 8.40 2.87
C VAL A 248 25.33 8.43 4.37
N ARG A 249 24.64 7.44 4.93
CA ARG A 249 24.39 7.31 6.37
C ARG A 249 25.70 7.29 7.16
N ASN A 250 26.65 6.44 6.77
CA ASN A 250 27.95 6.35 7.45
C ASN A 250 28.73 7.68 7.32
N SER A 251 28.62 8.35 6.17
CA SER A 251 29.23 9.66 5.97
C SER A 251 28.62 10.73 6.88
N VAL A 252 27.30 10.72 7.07
CA VAL A 252 26.61 11.64 7.99
C VAL A 252 27.01 11.37 9.43
N GLU A 253 27.08 10.12 9.85
CA GLU A 253 27.51 9.74 11.20
C GLU A 253 28.96 10.21 11.49
N LEU A 254 29.87 10.03 10.53
CA LEU A 254 31.24 10.55 10.60
C LEU A 254 31.30 12.09 10.68
N ILE A 255 30.40 12.79 9.97
CA ILE A 255 30.30 14.24 10.03
C ILE A 255 29.78 14.69 11.40
N GLU A 256 28.76 14.02 11.95
CA GLU A 256 28.23 14.34 13.29
C GLU A 256 29.29 14.15 14.37
N GLU A 257 30.06 13.06 14.33
CA GLU A 257 31.17 12.83 15.26
C GLU A 257 32.25 13.92 15.12
N LYS A 258 32.63 14.24 13.88
CA LYS A 258 33.60 15.31 13.58
C LYS A 258 33.11 16.67 14.06
N ASP A 259 31.84 17.00 13.88
CA ASP A 259 31.25 18.27 14.30
C ASP A 259 31.17 18.36 15.82
N SER A 260 30.85 17.26 16.50
CA SER A 260 30.90 17.15 17.96
C SER A 260 32.31 17.41 18.49
N LEU A 261 33.33 16.75 17.91
CA LEU A 261 34.73 16.97 18.27
C LEU A 261 35.16 18.42 17.99
N SER A 262 34.76 18.98 16.85
CA SER A 262 35.05 20.35 16.46
C SER A 262 34.39 21.36 17.41
N ALA A 263 33.19 21.08 17.91
CA ALA A 263 32.52 21.92 18.90
C ALA A 263 33.27 21.92 20.24
N VAL A 264 33.76 20.75 20.67
CA VAL A 264 34.61 20.62 21.86
C VAL A 264 35.94 21.35 21.67
N GLU A 265 36.59 21.22 20.51
CA GLU A 265 37.82 21.93 20.18
C GLU A 265 37.62 23.44 20.24
N ARG A 266 36.56 23.96 19.61
CA ARG A 266 36.21 25.40 19.66
C ARG A 266 35.99 25.86 21.09
N LYS A 267 35.20 25.12 21.88
CA LYS A 267 34.96 25.45 23.29
C LYS A 267 36.24 25.47 24.11
N ASN A 268 37.15 24.52 23.88
CA ASN A 268 38.44 24.48 24.54
C ASN A 268 39.33 25.65 24.12
N LYS A 269 39.34 26.01 22.84
CA LYS A 269 40.06 27.16 22.31
C LYS A 269 39.54 28.47 22.88
N ASP A 270 38.23 28.66 22.95
CA ASP A 270 37.60 29.84 23.53
C ASP A 270 37.93 29.96 25.02
N ARG A 271 37.85 28.86 25.77
CA ARG A 271 38.25 28.83 27.19
C ARG A 271 39.72 29.17 27.36
N LEU A 272 40.60 28.58 26.54
CA LEU A 272 42.03 28.86 26.59
C LEU A 272 42.32 30.33 26.27
N GLN A 273 41.65 30.88 25.26
CA GLN A 273 41.77 32.29 24.89
C GLN A 273 41.28 33.20 26.02
N GLN A 274 40.17 32.86 26.68
CA GLN A 274 39.66 33.61 27.82
C GLN A 274 40.63 33.58 29.01
N GLU A 275 41.17 32.41 29.37
CA GLU A 275 42.16 32.27 30.44
C GLU A 275 43.45 33.03 30.10
N LEU A 276 43.93 32.93 28.85
CA LEU A 276 45.12 33.66 28.39
C LEU A 276 44.89 35.18 28.42
N THR A 277 43.72 35.64 27.96
CA THR A 277 43.36 37.06 28.01
C THR A 277 43.27 37.54 29.46
N SER A 278 42.63 36.76 30.34
CA SER A 278 42.55 37.07 31.77
C SER A 278 43.94 37.18 32.38
N PHE A 279 44.84 36.25 32.05
CA PHE A 279 46.22 36.25 32.53
C PHE A 279 47.01 37.46 32.02
N VAL A 280 46.89 37.81 30.74
CA VAL A 280 47.52 39.00 30.16
C VAL A 280 46.98 40.27 30.81
N THR A 281 45.66 40.40 30.97
CA THR A 281 45.07 41.56 31.65
C THR A 281 45.51 41.66 33.11
N ALA A 282 45.70 40.52 33.79
CA ALA A 282 46.25 40.51 35.13
C ALA A 282 47.70 40.99 35.13
N LEU A 283 48.55 40.52 34.21
CA LEU A 283 49.92 41.01 34.04
C LEU A 283 49.96 42.53 33.77
N ASP A 284 49.06 43.05 32.95
CA ASP A 284 48.96 44.48 32.63
C ASP A 284 48.62 45.35 33.86
N THR A 285 47.98 44.79 34.90
CA THR A 285 47.70 45.54 36.15
C THR A 285 48.97 45.97 36.90
N VAL A 286 50.08 45.24 36.71
CA VAL A 286 51.36 45.54 37.36
C VAL A 286 52.28 46.22 36.35
N THR A 287 52.22 47.54 36.30
CA THR A 287 53.13 48.35 35.47
C THR A 287 54.53 48.45 36.10
N ASP A 288 55.56 48.64 35.27
CA ASP A 288 56.95 48.88 35.71
C ASP A 288 57.08 50.05 36.71
N ASN A 289 56.20 51.06 36.62
CA ASN A 289 56.14 52.16 37.57
C ASN A 289 55.75 51.70 38.98
N HIS A 290 54.83 50.73 39.12
CA HIS A 290 54.49 50.14 40.42
C HIS A 290 55.67 49.38 41.01
N ILE A 291 56.38 48.60 40.19
CA ILE A 291 57.56 47.85 40.61
C ILE A 291 58.69 48.80 41.04
N ARG A 292 58.95 49.86 40.28
CA ARG A 292 59.97 50.85 40.60
C ARG A 292 59.63 51.64 41.87
N THR A 293 58.37 52.03 42.04
CA THR A 293 57.89 52.71 43.25
C THR A 293 58.04 51.84 44.50
N LEU A 294 57.85 50.52 44.39
CA LEU A 294 58.07 49.58 45.50
C LEU A 294 59.56 49.32 45.76
N LYS A 295 60.43 49.34 44.74
CA LYS A 295 61.89 49.18 44.90
C LYS A 295 62.57 50.42 45.48
N GLU A 296 62.14 51.61 45.06
CA GLU A 296 62.62 52.92 45.51
C GLU A 296 61.65 53.54 46.53
N ALA A 297 61.16 52.74 47.48
CA ALA A 297 60.09 53.15 48.39
C ALA A 297 60.52 54.33 49.28
N ASN A 298 59.84 55.47 49.13
CA ASN A 298 60.03 56.65 49.98
C ASN A 298 58.83 56.80 50.92
N LEU A 299 59.06 56.61 52.22
CA LEU A 299 58.03 56.67 53.27
C LEU A 299 58.03 58.00 54.04
N ASN A 300 58.80 58.99 53.60
CA ASN A 300 58.94 60.27 54.32
C ASN A 300 57.91 61.33 53.89
N ASP A 301 57.10 61.04 52.87
CA ASP A 301 56.10 61.96 52.32
C ASP A 301 54.75 61.26 52.14
N THR A 302 53.67 61.92 52.56
CA THR A 302 52.29 61.38 52.54
C THR A 302 51.84 61.00 51.12
N GLY A 303 52.25 61.76 50.10
CA GLY A 303 51.96 61.45 48.70
C GLY A 303 52.73 60.24 48.17
N SER A 304 53.93 59.98 48.71
CA SER A 304 54.76 58.83 48.35
C SER A 304 54.29 57.55 49.05
N ILE A 305 53.78 57.64 50.27
CA ILE A 305 53.10 56.54 50.97
C ILE A 305 51.84 56.10 50.22
N ALA A 306 51.03 57.04 49.72
CA ALA A 306 49.83 56.73 48.95
C ALA A 306 50.15 55.94 47.66
N ARG A 307 51.20 56.35 46.93
CA ARG A 307 51.69 55.65 45.73
C ARG A 307 52.26 54.27 46.04
N CYS A 308 52.99 54.11 47.15
CA CYS A 308 53.48 52.79 47.60
C CYS A 308 52.32 51.86 47.98
N ALA A 309 51.28 52.37 48.64
CA ALA A 309 50.09 51.60 49.01
C ALA A 309 49.26 51.18 47.79
N GLU A 310 49.18 52.02 46.76
CA GLU A 310 48.55 51.70 45.48
C GLU A 310 49.33 50.63 44.71
N ALA A 311 50.65 50.79 44.59
CA ALA A 311 51.52 49.79 43.96
C ALA A 311 51.48 48.44 44.70
N ALA A 312 51.49 48.43 46.03
CA ALA A 312 51.37 47.22 46.84
C ALA A 312 50.00 46.54 46.66
N ARG A 313 48.92 47.33 46.53
CA ARG A 313 47.58 46.80 46.23
C ARG A 313 47.52 46.16 44.84
N ALA A 314 48.09 46.80 43.82
CA ALA A 314 48.14 46.26 42.46
C ALA A 314 48.90 44.93 42.40
N VAL A 315 50.07 44.84 43.06
CA VAL A 315 50.85 43.59 43.13
C VAL A 315 50.13 42.50 43.93
N SER A 316 49.47 42.86 45.02
CA SER A 316 48.66 41.91 45.81
C SER A 316 47.45 41.38 45.02
N GLN A 317 46.78 42.24 44.25
CA GLN A 317 45.69 41.84 43.37
C GLN A 317 46.17 40.92 42.24
N PHE A 318 47.32 41.21 41.64
CA PHE A 318 47.97 40.32 40.68
C PHE A 318 48.26 38.94 41.27
N TRP A 319 48.91 38.88 42.42
CA TRP A 319 49.29 37.62 43.06
C TRP A 319 48.08 36.76 43.45
N ASN A 320 47.02 37.39 43.95
CA ASN A 320 45.79 36.70 44.35
C ASN A 320 44.88 36.37 43.16
N GLY A 321 44.98 37.08 42.04
CA GLY A 321 44.16 36.90 40.84
C GLY A 321 44.77 36.02 39.74
N CYS A 322 46.09 35.89 39.68
CA CYS A 322 46.78 35.24 38.55
C CYS A 322 46.71 33.72 38.53
N ILE A 323 46.40 33.09 39.66
CA ILE A 323 46.42 31.64 39.75
C ILE A 323 44.98 31.15 39.82
N SER A 324 44.43 30.74 38.68
CA SER A 324 43.11 30.15 38.66
C SER A 324 43.10 28.88 39.53
N LYS A 325 42.05 28.71 40.33
CA LYS A 325 41.87 27.53 41.20
C LYS A 325 42.04 26.19 40.45
N PRO A 326 41.62 26.04 39.17
CA PRO A 326 41.90 24.85 38.38
C PRO A 326 43.40 24.64 38.06
N LEU A 327 44.17 25.70 37.80
CA LEU A 327 45.63 25.62 37.57
C LEU A 327 46.38 25.14 38.82
N LEU A 328 45.94 25.56 40.02
CA LEU A 328 46.44 25.02 41.30
C LEU A 328 46.11 23.53 41.46
N GLN A 329 44.93 23.11 40.99
CA GLN A 329 44.50 21.71 41.04
C GLN A 329 45.20 20.83 40.00
N MET A 330 45.66 21.39 38.87
CA MET A 330 46.47 20.68 37.88
C MET A 330 47.89 20.42 38.37
N LYS A 331 48.47 21.33 39.16
CA LYS A 331 49.78 21.11 39.82
C LYS A 331 49.76 19.92 40.79
N ALA A 332 48.62 19.69 41.46
CA ALA A 332 48.39 18.51 42.29
C ALA A 332 48.27 17.19 41.48
N TYR A 333 48.05 17.29 40.16
CA TYR A 333 48.04 16.14 39.24
C TYR A 333 49.43 15.86 38.65
N GLU A 334 50.30 16.87 38.55
CA GLU A 334 51.70 16.73 38.16
C GLU A 334 52.53 15.96 39.22
N ASP A 335 52.17 16.11 40.50
CA ASP A 335 52.74 15.34 41.62
C ASP A 335 52.25 13.88 41.67
N ARG A 336 51.21 13.53 40.90
CA ARG A 336 50.86 12.13 40.59
C ARG A 336 51.63 11.69 39.35
N LYS A 337 52.92 11.40 39.53
CA LYS A 337 53.61 10.50 38.58
C LYS A 337 52.91 9.12 38.58
N PRO A 338 52.92 8.40 37.44
CA PRO A 338 52.40 7.04 37.36
C PRO A 338 53.10 6.07 38.32
#